data_AF-A0A1F9PN63-F1
#
_entry.id   AF-A0A1F9PN63-F1
#
_cell.length_a   1.000
_cell.length_b   1.000
_cell.length_c   1.000
_cell.angle_alpha   90.00
_cell.angle_beta   90.00
_cell.angle_gamma   90.00
#
_symmetry.space_group_name_H-M   'P 1'
#
loop_
_entity.id
_entity.type
_entity.pdbx_description
1 polymer ?
#
loop_
_entity_poly.entity_id
_entity_poly.type
_entity_poly.pdbx_seq_one_letter_code
_entity_poly.pdbx_strand_id
1 'polypeptide(L)'
;MCFLRKLLLLTLVMMPTLATASGFSRFAATSRISAVTVYPDRAMTTRSANLALKPGSYVIAFEGLPALIQDDSVRVAGKGSAALTILGSEVKRSYVEQVPEKRAKELEEEILVLERKVGGVEAKKSALSAQRVFIDSIKVAWGDRISKELAAGKPTSIELNEALTFVGSGVARIEEQTRDLDFEKKQLKDRIDALRRQREQAIGSLRRETKTVEVSLDVTRAGNLTLDLNCILPQAGWEPSYDVRLAADGKSAELTFRALVRQQTGEDWQGVDLSLSTSRPAVGGTPPELYPWRVAFYRPPPVQMSEMAAAPMSAYKKSARASFRDDVEELPADVAIPAAYATAKMSEEQTSVSFLIPRTVDIPSDGTQHGCIVAIESLPLTLEFLSIPKLVAEVYLKSEIVNRAAFPLLAGRVNIFTGGNFSGSSHLKKVAAGEKFDLYFGTDDQVTVKREELKSHKEAGLFGKNRMRYGYRIEVQNFHKESQTIIVNDQLPLAGNDEIAVSLDEASQKPDEIKPDGALIWKLHVKPGEKREIRFGIIIEYPKDREIIGL
;
A
#
# COMPACT_ATOMS: atom_id res chain seq x y z
N MET A 1 4.00 83.54 82.00
CA MET A 1 3.47 84.17 80.76
C MET A 1 3.55 83.10 79.67
N CYS A 2 2.47 82.36 79.45
CA CYS A 2 1.35 82.67 78.56
C CYS A 2 1.59 82.21 77.10
N PHE A 3 0.84 81.15 76.76
CA PHE A 3 0.13 80.89 75.49
C PHE A 3 0.86 80.33 74.25
N LEU A 4 0.57 79.03 74.01
CA LEU A 4 -0.24 78.50 72.89
C LEU A 4 0.36 78.46 71.46
N ARG A 5 0.62 77.24 70.93
CA ARG A 5 -0.14 76.62 69.81
C ARG A 5 0.53 75.39 69.17
N LYS A 6 -0.34 74.43 68.84
CA LYS A 6 -0.35 73.51 67.67
C LYS A 6 0.44 72.19 67.72
N LEU A 7 -0.31 71.20 68.20
CA LEU A 7 -0.53 69.86 67.62
C LEU A 7 -0.18 69.73 66.12
N LEU A 8 0.70 68.79 65.76
CA LEU A 8 0.59 67.98 64.54
C LEU A 8 1.39 66.68 64.74
N LEU A 9 0.68 65.57 64.95
CA LEU A 9 1.25 64.22 64.99
C LEU A 9 1.66 63.80 63.57
N LEU A 10 2.89 63.33 63.43
CA LEU A 10 3.47 62.78 62.23
C LEU A 10 3.10 61.28 62.14
N THR A 11 1.98 60.94 61.50
CA THR A 11 1.66 59.55 61.11
C THR A 11 2.09 59.31 59.68
N LEU A 12 3.27 58.70 59.53
CA LEU A 12 3.83 58.22 58.26
C LEU A 12 2.98 57.05 57.76
N VAL A 13 2.03 57.31 56.86
CA VAL A 13 1.28 56.26 56.14
C VAL A 13 2.15 55.76 54.99
N MET A 14 2.82 54.62 55.22
CA MET A 14 3.37 53.76 54.17
C MET A 14 2.20 53.25 53.31
N MET A 15 1.94 53.90 52.18
CA MET A 15 1.11 53.33 51.12
C MET A 15 1.88 52.17 50.47
N PRO A 16 1.36 50.94 50.46
CA PRO A 16 1.91 49.91 49.60
C PRO A 16 1.55 50.29 48.17
N THR A 17 2.55 50.67 47.37
CA THR A 17 2.45 50.61 45.91
C THR A 17 2.21 49.16 45.52
N LEU A 18 0.93 48.81 45.32
CA LEU A 18 0.54 47.64 44.55
C LEU A 18 1.04 47.85 43.13
N ALA A 19 2.26 47.38 42.86
CA ALA A 19 2.69 47.07 41.51
C ALA A 19 1.74 45.96 41.03
N THR A 20 0.68 46.33 40.33
CA THR A 20 -0.07 45.38 39.51
C THR A 20 0.90 44.90 38.45
N ALA A 21 1.56 43.77 38.71
CA ALA A 21 2.15 42.98 37.65
C ALA A 21 1.01 42.73 36.66
N SER A 22 1.04 43.40 35.51
CA SER A 22 0.16 43.15 34.39
C SER A 22 0.50 41.77 33.83
N GLY A 23 0.06 40.74 34.56
CA GLY A 23 0.21 39.35 34.17
C GLY A 23 -0.65 39.10 32.94
N PHE A 24 -0.05 38.47 31.93
CA PHE A 24 -0.82 37.98 30.80
C PHE A 24 -1.93 37.06 31.30
N SER A 25 -3.17 37.32 30.88
CA SER A 25 -4.27 36.42 31.21
C SER A 25 -4.18 35.17 30.33
N ARG A 26 -3.92 34.00 30.94
CA ARG A 26 -3.80 32.73 30.24
C ARG A 26 -5.17 32.11 29.98
N PHE A 27 -5.44 31.72 28.73
CA PHE A 27 -6.67 31.04 28.31
C PHE A 27 -6.35 29.80 27.47
N ALA A 28 -6.98 28.67 27.78
CA ALA A 28 -6.94 27.49 26.92
C ALA A 28 -7.87 27.70 25.72
N ALA A 29 -7.35 27.48 24.51
CA ALA A 29 -8.09 27.65 23.26
C ALA A 29 -8.84 26.37 22.88
N THR A 30 -10.18 26.46 22.80
CA THR A 30 -10.97 25.45 22.10
C THR A 30 -10.72 25.59 20.60
N SER A 31 -10.07 24.60 20.01
CA SER A 31 -9.62 24.61 18.61
C SER A 31 -9.99 23.30 17.91
N ARG A 32 -10.12 23.35 16.59
CA ARG A 32 -10.29 22.17 15.74
C ARG A 32 -9.39 22.27 14.51
N ILE A 33 -9.00 21.13 13.95
CA ILE A 33 -8.35 21.09 12.64
C ILE A 33 -9.39 21.52 11.60
N SER A 34 -9.11 22.58 10.86
CA SER A 34 -10.00 23.12 9.82
C SER A 34 -9.53 22.73 8.43
N ALA A 35 -8.22 22.66 8.21
CA ALA A 35 -7.63 22.28 6.93
C ALA A 35 -6.37 21.42 7.13
N VAL A 36 -6.09 20.57 6.15
CA VAL A 36 -4.89 19.72 6.12
C VAL A 36 -4.30 19.75 4.72
N THR A 37 -3.00 20.06 4.62
CA THR A 37 -2.22 19.86 3.41
C THR A 37 -1.34 18.62 3.59
N VAL A 38 -1.60 17.56 2.82
CA VAL A 38 -0.81 16.32 2.88
C VAL A 38 0.24 16.34 1.78
N TYR A 39 1.49 16.09 2.17
CA TYR A 39 2.65 15.92 1.30
C TYR A 39 2.98 14.43 1.16
N PRO A 40 3.93 14.01 0.32
CA PRO A 40 4.25 12.59 0.20
C PRO A 40 4.73 11.93 1.49
N ASP A 41 5.35 12.69 2.42
CA ASP A 41 6.02 12.17 3.62
C ASP A 41 5.56 12.79 4.95
N ARG A 42 4.69 13.81 4.91
CA ARG A 42 4.18 14.53 6.10
C ARG A 42 2.86 15.21 5.80
N ALA A 43 2.22 15.78 6.83
CA ALA A 43 1.11 16.70 6.66
C ALA A 43 1.36 18.02 7.39
N MET A 44 0.79 19.10 6.88
CA MET A 44 0.63 20.37 7.58
C MET A 44 -0.83 20.51 7.98
N THR A 45 -1.09 20.62 9.28
CA THR A 45 -2.43 20.86 9.81
C THR A 45 -2.59 22.33 10.15
N THR A 46 -3.75 22.87 9.80
CA THR A 46 -4.21 24.19 10.23
C THR A 46 -5.31 23.99 11.26
N ARG A 47 -5.08 24.47 12.48
CA ARG A 47 -6.03 24.43 13.59
C ARG A 47 -6.55 25.83 13.86
N SER A 48 -7.85 26.02 13.86
CA SER A 48 -8.48 27.33 14.07
C SER A 48 -9.15 27.43 15.43
N ALA A 49 -8.93 28.55 16.12
CA ALA A 49 -9.60 28.91 17.37
C ALA A 49 -10.29 30.28 17.24
N ASN A 50 -11.57 30.35 17.58
CA ASN A 50 -12.32 31.60 17.56
C ASN A 50 -12.41 32.18 18.97
N LEU A 51 -12.00 33.43 19.12
CA LEU A 51 -11.89 34.14 20.39
C LEU A 51 -12.57 35.50 20.30
N ALA A 52 -13.18 35.94 21.40
CA ALA A 52 -13.66 37.30 21.58
C ALA A 52 -12.85 37.94 22.71
N LEU A 53 -12.00 38.90 22.36
CA LEU A 53 -11.02 39.48 23.30
C LEU A 53 -11.33 40.96 23.54
N LYS A 54 -11.09 41.41 24.77
CA LYS A 54 -11.08 42.84 25.16
C LYS A 54 -9.64 43.36 25.06
N PRO A 55 -9.41 44.69 25.14
CA PRO A 55 -8.04 45.20 25.18
C PRO A 55 -7.29 44.67 26.40
N GLY A 56 -6.04 44.26 26.20
CA GLY A 56 -5.20 43.64 27.22
C GLY A 56 -4.24 42.62 26.64
N SER A 57 -3.37 42.09 27.51
CA SER A 57 -2.33 41.12 27.13
C SER A 57 -2.73 39.70 27.55
N TYR A 58 -2.65 38.76 26.61
CA TYR A 58 -3.17 37.39 26.74
C TYR A 58 -2.14 36.34 26.38
N VAL A 59 -2.20 35.17 27.03
CA VAL A 59 -1.50 33.95 26.58
C VAL A 59 -2.55 32.94 26.18
N ILE A 60 -2.63 32.62 24.90
CA ILE A 60 -3.56 31.64 24.35
C ILE A 60 -2.85 30.30 24.22
N ALA A 61 -3.30 29.30 24.96
CA ALA A 61 -2.70 27.97 25.00
C ALA A 61 -3.50 26.97 24.15
N PHE A 62 -2.86 26.41 23.13
CA PHE A 62 -3.35 25.25 22.37
C PHE A 62 -2.83 23.99 23.05
N GLU A 63 -3.68 23.35 23.85
CA GLU A 63 -3.32 22.18 24.66
C GLU A 63 -3.65 20.86 23.95
N GLY A 64 -3.03 19.76 24.40
CA GLY A 64 -3.34 18.41 23.91
C GLY A 64 -2.82 18.11 22.50
N LEU A 65 -1.80 18.83 22.04
CA LEU A 65 -1.26 18.64 20.69
C LEU A 65 -0.37 17.38 20.62
N PRO A 66 -0.27 16.72 19.45
CA PRO A 66 0.62 15.57 19.27
C PRO A 66 2.08 15.90 19.58
N ALA A 67 2.76 15.02 20.30
CA ALA A 67 4.22 15.12 20.51
C ALA A 67 5.03 15.08 19.20
N LEU A 68 4.44 14.57 18.12
CA LEU A 68 5.06 14.46 16.80
C LEU A 68 5.27 15.81 16.10
N ILE A 69 4.60 16.89 16.55
CA ILE A 69 4.75 18.22 15.94
C ILE A 69 6.23 18.61 15.87
N GLN A 70 6.66 19.10 14.71
CA GLN A 70 7.98 19.69 14.53
C GLN A 70 7.99 21.10 15.13
N ASP A 71 8.80 21.32 16.19
CA ASP A 71 8.77 22.55 17.00
C ASP A 71 9.08 23.80 16.16
N ASP A 72 10.00 23.69 15.20
CA ASP A 72 10.44 24.74 14.28
C ASP A 72 9.45 25.04 13.14
N SER A 73 8.45 24.18 12.95
CA SER A 73 7.40 24.33 11.94
C SER A 73 6.21 25.16 12.40
N VAL A 74 6.08 25.40 13.71
CA VAL A 74 4.92 26.07 14.30
C VAL A 74 4.82 27.50 13.78
N ARG A 75 3.69 27.84 13.15
CA ARG A 75 3.38 29.20 12.71
C ARG A 75 1.99 29.59 13.19
N VAL A 76 1.84 30.83 13.64
CA VAL A 76 0.56 31.36 14.11
C VAL A 76 0.17 32.54 13.23
N ALA A 77 -1.07 32.52 12.74
CA ALA A 77 -1.68 33.63 12.04
C ALA A 77 -2.96 34.05 12.77
N GLY A 78 -3.28 35.34 12.75
CA GLY A 78 -4.52 35.87 13.30
C GLY A 78 -5.28 36.66 12.25
N LYS A 79 -6.60 36.48 12.18
CA LYS A 79 -7.50 37.24 11.31
C LYS A 79 -8.74 37.65 12.11
N GLY A 80 -9.17 38.90 12.00
CA GLY A 80 -10.35 39.36 12.75
C GLY A 80 -10.55 40.87 12.74
N SER A 81 -11.53 41.33 13.51
CA SER A 81 -11.84 42.74 13.71
C SER A 81 -11.08 43.38 14.88
N ALA A 82 -10.43 42.56 15.72
CA ALA A 82 -9.54 43.04 16.77
C ALA A 82 -8.21 43.54 16.17
N ALA A 83 -7.74 44.70 16.66
CA ALA A 83 -6.38 45.16 16.38
C ALA A 83 -5.45 44.55 17.44
N LEU A 84 -4.44 43.79 17.01
CA LEU A 84 -3.55 43.06 17.90
C LEU A 84 -2.13 42.96 17.35
N THR A 85 -1.19 42.65 18.25
CA THR A 85 0.17 42.23 17.93
C THR A 85 0.42 40.84 18.50
N ILE A 86 0.93 39.92 17.68
CA ILE A 86 1.44 38.62 18.16
C ILE A 86 2.86 38.85 18.65
N LEU A 87 3.09 38.72 19.95
CA LEU A 87 4.39 38.97 20.58
C LEU A 87 5.35 37.80 20.41
N GLY A 88 4.82 36.57 20.30
CA GLY A 88 5.59 35.35 20.08
C GLY A 88 4.77 34.10 20.35
N SER A 89 5.33 32.95 19.97
CA SER A 89 4.77 31.62 20.26
C SER A 89 5.84 30.74 20.88
N GLU A 90 5.51 30.02 21.95
CA GLU A 90 6.39 29.09 22.64
C GLU A 90 5.80 27.67 22.61
N VAL A 91 6.63 26.66 22.34
CA VAL A 91 6.22 25.25 22.36
C VAL A 91 6.69 24.61 23.66
N LYS A 92 5.76 24.14 24.48
CA LYS A 92 6.01 23.45 25.74
C LYS A 92 5.67 21.97 25.62
N ARG A 93 6.52 21.12 26.21
CA ARG A 93 6.26 19.67 26.32
C ARG A 93 5.62 19.37 27.66
N SER A 94 4.57 18.56 27.63
CA SER A 94 3.86 18.09 28.82
C SER A 94 3.73 16.57 28.78
N TYR A 95 3.97 15.92 29.91
CA TYR A 95 3.75 14.49 30.05
C TYR A 95 2.36 14.26 30.61
N VAL A 96 1.51 13.54 29.88
CA VAL A 96 0.17 13.18 30.34
C VAL A 96 0.25 11.78 30.93
N GLU A 97 -0.20 11.63 32.17
CA GLU A 97 -0.13 10.38 32.92
C GLU A 97 -1.14 9.32 32.44
N GLN A 98 -2.15 9.69 31.64
CA GLN A 98 -3.21 8.79 31.22
C GLN A 98 -3.68 8.96 29.76
N VAL A 99 -3.75 7.83 29.07
CA VAL A 99 -4.39 7.56 27.77
C VAL A 99 -5.92 7.65 27.92
N PRO A 100 -6.72 7.94 26.86
CA PRO A 100 -8.17 7.76 26.91
C PRO A 100 -8.51 6.28 27.17
N GLU A 101 -8.70 5.94 28.45
CA GLU A 101 -9.02 4.62 28.98
C GLU A 101 -10.14 3.89 28.23
N LYS A 102 -11.07 4.64 27.62
CA LYS A 102 -12.34 4.12 27.14
C LYS A 102 -12.20 3.05 26.05
N ARG A 103 -11.45 3.30 24.97
CA ARG A 103 -11.34 2.34 23.85
C ARG A 103 -10.53 1.10 24.22
N ALA A 104 -9.47 1.29 25.00
CA ALA A 104 -8.65 0.18 25.49
C ALA A 104 -9.44 -0.69 26.47
N LYS A 105 -10.24 -0.09 27.36
CA LYS A 105 -11.15 -0.80 28.27
C LYS A 105 -12.23 -1.58 27.52
N GLU A 106 -12.88 -0.98 26.52
CA GLU A 106 -13.87 -1.65 25.68
C GLU A 106 -13.30 -2.91 25.00
N LEU A 107 -12.08 -2.81 24.45
CA LEU A 107 -11.39 -3.95 23.84
C LEU A 107 -10.99 -5.03 24.86
N GLU A 108 -10.55 -4.63 26.05
CA GLU A 108 -10.23 -5.55 27.15
C GLU A 108 -11.47 -6.33 27.62
N GLU A 109 -12.62 -5.65 27.75
CA GLU A 109 -13.89 -6.27 28.11
C GLU A 109 -14.35 -7.28 27.04
N GLU A 110 -14.21 -6.96 25.75
CA GLU A 110 -14.54 -7.88 24.65
C GLU A 110 -13.63 -9.12 24.66
N ILE A 111 -12.33 -8.94 24.89
CA ILE A 111 -11.36 -10.05 25.04
C ILE A 111 -11.78 -10.97 26.19
N LEU A 112 -12.11 -10.41 27.36
CA LEU A 112 -12.51 -11.17 28.54
C LEU A 112 -13.80 -11.97 28.31
N VAL A 113 -14.75 -11.43 27.56
CA VAL A 113 -15.96 -12.16 27.14
C VAL A 113 -15.62 -13.36 26.25
N LEU A 114 -14.73 -13.19 25.28
CA LEU A 114 -14.33 -14.28 24.38
C LEU A 114 -13.50 -15.35 25.09
N GLU A 115 -12.61 -14.97 26.01
CA GLU A 115 -11.84 -15.91 26.83
C GLU A 115 -12.75 -16.80 27.69
N ARG A 116 -13.83 -16.23 28.24
CA ARG A 116 -14.87 -17.02 28.93
C ARG A 116 -15.56 -18.04 28.01
N LYS A 117 -15.83 -17.66 26.75
CA LYS A 117 -16.40 -18.61 25.76
C LYS A 117 -15.43 -19.75 25.45
N VAL A 118 -14.14 -19.45 25.27
CA VAL A 118 -13.09 -20.47 25.08
C VAL A 118 -13.06 -21.44 26.27
N GLY A 119 -13.12 -20.93 27.50
CA GLY A 119 -13.21 -21.76 28.71
C GLY A 119 -14.45 -22.68 28.70
N GLY A 120 -15.60 -22.20 28.24
CA GLY A 120 -16.82 -23.00 28.08
C GLY A 120 -16.68 -24.11 27.03
N VAL A 121 -16.03 -23.83 25.91
CA VAL A 121 -15.75 -24.83 24.87
C VAL A 121 -14.81 -25.92 25.40
N GLU A 122 -13.75 -25.55 26.13
CA GLU A 122 -12.83 -26.51 26.76
C GLU A 122 -13.54 -27.41 27.79
N ALA A 123 -14.45 -26.85 28.59
CA ALA A 123 -15.25 -27.63 29.54
C ALA A 123 -16.11 -28.67 28.82
N LYS A 124 -16.76 -28.31 27.70
CA LYS A 124 -17.53 -29.25 26.87
C LYS A 124 -16.63 -30.35 26.27
N LYS A 125 -15.45 -30.00 25.76
CA LYS A 125 -14.47 -30.98 25.26
C LYS A 125 -14.01 -31.94 26.35
N SER A 126 -13.76 -31.44 27.56
CA SER A 126 -13.41 -32.28 28.71
C SER A 126 -14.53 -33.27 29.05
N ALA A 127 -15.79 -32.85 28.96
CA ALA A 127 -16.94 -33.73 29.17
C ALA A 127 -17.05 -34.83 28.10
N LEU A 128 -16.85 -34.47 26.82
CA LEU A 128 -16.81 -35.44 25.71
C LEU A 128 -15.63 -36.42 25.85
N SER A 129 -14.47 -35.95 26.32
CA SER A 129 -13.32 -36.82 26.61
C SER A 129 -13.64 -37.83 27.71
N ALA A 130 -14.33 -37.41 28.78
CA ALA A 130 -14.77 -38.33 29.83
C ALA A 130 -15.79 -39.35 29.30
N GLN A 131 -16.71 -38.92 28.42
CA GLN A 131 -17.65 -39.81 27.75
C GLN A 131 -16.94 -40.82 26.82
N ARG A 132 -15.89 -40.38 26.12
CA ARG A 132 -15.05 -41.25 25.28
C ARG A 132 -14.40 -42.35 26.10
N VAL A 133 -13.78 -41.99 27.22
CA VAL A 133 -13.16 -42.93 28.17
C VAL A 133 -14.19 -43.94 28.70
N PHE A 134 -15.41 -43.49 29.03
CA PHE A 134 -16.49 -44.40 29.42
C PHE A 134 -16.87 -45.38 28.30
N ILE A 135 -17.06 -44.91 27.08
CA ILE A 135 -17.37 -45.81 25.93
C ILE A 135 -16.23 -46.80 25.68
N ASP A 136 -14.97 -46.38 25.79
CA ASP A 136 -13.82 -47.28 25.66
C ASP A 136 -13.78 -48.35 26.75
N SER A 137 -14.21 -48.03 27.98
CA SER A 137 -14.37 -49.04 29.04
C SER A 137 -15.44 -50.10 28.72
N ILE A 138 -16.55 -49.70 28.07
CA ILE A 138 -17.60 -50.62 27.62
C ILE A 138 -17.06 -51.56 26.54
N LYS A 139 -16.28 -51.03 25.59
CA LYS A 139 -15.61 -51.84 24.55
C LYS A 139 -14.75 -52.95 25.16
N VAL A 140 -13.96 -52.64 26.19
CA VAL A 140 -13.13 -53.63 26.89
C VAL A 140 -13.98 -54.68 27.61
N ALA A 141 -14.98 -54.24 28.39
CA ALA A 141 -15.86 -55.14 29.15
C ALA A 141 -16.65 -56.11 28.24
N TRP A 142 -17.07 -55.64 27.06
CA TRP A 142 -17.74 -56.48 26.07
C TRP A 142 -16.81 -57.48 25.39
N GLY A 143 -15.56 -57.10 25.09
CA GLY A 143 -14.55 -58.04 24.59
C GLY A 143 -14.32 -59.23 25.52
N ASP A 144 -14.26 -58.96 26.83
CA ASP A 144 -14.15 -60.00 27.87
C ASP A 144 -15.39 -60.88 27.97
N ARG A 145 -16.59 -60.29 27.89
CA ARG A 145 -17.86 -61.03 27.95
C ARG A 145 -18.05 -61.92 26.72
N ILE A 146 -17.81 -61.39 25.52
CA ILE A 146 -17.91 -62.15 24.26
C ILE A 146 -16.94 -63.32 24.30
N SER A 147 -15.70 -63.11 24.76
CA SER A 147 -14.70 -64.19 24.88
C SER A 147 -15.18 -65.32 25.81
N LYS A 148 -15.88 -65.00 26.90
CA LYS A 148 -16.45 -65.99 27.84
C LYS A 148 -17.69 -66.70 27.29
N GLU A 149 -18.58 -65.99 26.60
CA GLU A 149 -19.81 -66.58 26.03
C GLU A 149 -19.51 -67.44 24.79
N LEU A 150 -18.51 -67.07 23.99
CA LEU A 150 -18.02 -67.86 22.86
C LEU A 150 -17.41 -69.19 23.33
N ALA A 151 -16.68 -69.19 24.45
CA ALA A 151 -16.15 -70.40 25.08
C ALA A 151 -17.25 -71.30 25.66
N ALA A 152 -18.44 -70.76 25.94
CA ALA A 152 -19.60 -71.49 26.44
C ALA A 152 -20.55 -72.00 25.33
N GLY A 153 -20.18 -71.86 24.04
CA GLY A 153 -20.92 -72.43 22.91
C GLY A 153 -22.23 -71.72 22.56
N LYS A 154 -22.45 -70.47 23.00
CA LYS A 154 -23.62 -69.66 22.66
C LYS A 154 -23.19 -68.41 21.89
N PRO A 155 -23.63 -68.22 20.63
CA PRO A 155 -23.52 -66.92 19.98
C PRO A 155 -24.91 -66.26 19.88
N THR A 156 -25.08 -65.06 20.44
CA THR A 156 -26.19 -64.18 20.05
C THR A 156 -25.62 -63.10 19.11
N SER A 157 -25.74 -63.31 17.80
CA SER A 157 -25.30 -62.36 16.76
C SER A 157 -25.96 -60.98 16.87
N ILE A 158 -27.13 -60.91 17.52
CA ILE A 158 -27.92 -59.70 17.74
C ILE A 158 -27.27 -58.80 18.81
N GLU A 159 -26.90 -59.35 19.97
CA GLU A 159 -26.27 -58.59 21.06
C GLU A 159 -24.96 -57.93 20.60
N LEU A 160 -24.14 -58.67 19.83
CA LEU A 160 -22.89 -58.15 19.28
C LEU A 160 -23.10 -56.98 18.33
N ASN A 161 -24.12 -57.05 17.46
CA ASN A 161 -24.43 -55.99 16.51
C ASN A 161 -24.95 -54.72 17.23
N GLU A 162 -25.73 -54.88 18.29
CA GLU A 162 -26.23 -53.75 19.10
C GLU A 162 -25.09 -53.02 19.82
N ALA A 163 -24.11 -53.73 20.39
CA ALA A 163 -22.92 -53.08 20.95
C ALA A 163 -22.06 -52.38 19.92
N LEU A 164 -21.78 -53.07 18.81
CA LEU A 164 -20.94 -52.50 17.75
C LEU A 164 -21.60 -51.21 17.22
N THR A 165 -22.93 -51.20 17.12
CA THR A 165 -23.69 -50.00 16.76
C THR A 165 -23.63 -48.93 17.85
N PHE A 166 -23.82 -49.28 19.13
CA PHE A 166 -23.75 -48.33 20.25
C PHE A 166 -22.37 -47.68 20.39
N VAL A 167 -21.30 -48.48 20.39
CA VAL A 167 -19.91 -47.99 20.47
C VAL A 167 -19.56 -47.21 19.20
N GLY A 168 -19.85 -47.75 18.01
CA GLY A 168 -19.54 -47.10 16.73
C GLY A 168 -20.22 -45.74 16.57
N SER A 169 -21.54 -45.68 16.82
CA SER A 169 -22.31 -44.43 16.73
C SER A 169 -21.95 -43.44 17.85
N GLY A 170 -21.71 -43.93 19.07
CA GLY A 170 -21.30 -43.10 20.20
C GLY A 170 -19.93 -42.47 19.99
N VAL A 171 -18.95 -43.23 19.49
CA VAL A 171 -17.64 -42.70 19.12
C VAL A 171 -17.74 -41.73 17.96
N ALA A 172 -18.43 -42.09 16.88
CA ALA A 172 -18.57 -41.21 15.72
C ALA A 172 -19.17 -39.85 16.11
N ARG A 173 -20.21 -39.86 16.96
CA ARG A 173 -20.84 -38.64 17.48
C ARG A 173 -19.90 -37.82 18.36
N ILE A 174 -19.14 -38.45 19.26
CA ILE A 174 -18.16 -37.74 20.11
C ILE A 174 -17.07 -37.10 19.25
N GLU A 175 -16.54 -37.81 18.25
CA GLU A 175 -15.51 -37.29 17.35
C GLU A 175 -16.04 -36.15 16.46
N GLU A 176 -17.29 -36.23 16.02
CA GLU A 176 -17.97 -35.13 15.33
C GLU A 176 -18.12 -33.89 16.22
N GLN A 177 -18.70 -34.05 17.42
CA GLN A 177 -18.87 -32.94 18.36
C GLN A 177 -17.53 -32.33 18.82
N THR A 178 -16.49 -33.16 18.94
CA THR A 178 -15.15 -32.68 19.29
C THR A 178 -14.54 -31.84 18.17
N ARG A 179 -14.71 -32.26 16.90
CA ARG A 179 -14.26 -31.48 15.73
C ARG A 179 -14.99 -30.14 15.62
N ASP A 180 -16.29 -30.11 15.85
CA ASP A 180 -17.08 -28.87 15.84
C ASP A 180 -16.62 -27.89 16.92
N LEU A 181 -16.40 -28.39 18.15
CA LEU A 181 -15.88 -27.58 19.25
C LEU A 181 -14.44 -27.11 19.00
N ASP A 182 -13.60 -27.89 18.33
CA ASP A 182 -12.25 -27.45 17.93
C ASP A 182 -12.29 -26.33 16.89
N PHE A 183 -13.21 -26.39 15.95
CA PHE A 183 -13.44 -25.31 14.99
C PHE A 183 -13.94 -24.04 15.68
N GLU A 184 -14.94 -24.15 16.57
CA GLU A 184 -15.44 -23.02 17.37
C GLU A 184 -14.33 -22.38 18.21
N LYS A 185 -13.53 -23.21 18.90
CA LYS A 185 -12.40 -22.76 19.71
C LYS A 185 -11.36 -22.00 18.88
N LYS A 186 -11.06 -22.47 17.67
CA LYS A 186 -10.13 -21.81 16.76
C LYS A 186 -10.65 -20.43 16.35
N GLN A 187 -11.92 -20.33 15.93
CA GLN A 187 -12.54 -19.05 15.56
C GLN A 187 -12.51 -18.04 16.73
N LEU A 188 -12.82 -18.49 17.95
CA LEU A 188 -12.76 -17.64 19.14
C LEU A 188 -11.33 -17.16 19.43
N LYS A 189 -10.32 -18.03 19.30
CA LYS A 189 -8.90 -17.65 19.50
C LYS A 189 -8.41 -16.67 18.45
N ASP A 190 -8.72 -16.90 17.17
CA ASP A 190 -8.34 -15.99 16.09
C ASP A 190 -8.94 -14.59 16.31
N ARG A 191 -10.17 -14.52 16.84
CA ARG A 191 -10.81 -13.25 17.21
C ARG A 191 -10.13 -12.58 18.41
N ILE A 192 -9.77 -13.34 19.45
CA ILE A 192 -9.02 -12.82 20.61
C ILE A 192 -7.67 -12.22 20.15
N ASP A 193 -6.94 -12.93 19.29
CA ASP A 193 -5.65 -12.45 18.79
C ASP A 193 -5.79 -11.19 17.93
N ALA A 194 -6.84 -11.08 17.12
CA ALA A 194 -7.15 -9.86 16.38
C ALA A 194 -7.44 -8.67 17.32
N LEU A 195 -8.25 -8.87 18.36
CA LEU A 195 -8.55 -7.81 19.34
C LEU A 195 -7.32 -7.41 20.17
N ARG A 196 -6.46 -8.37 20.54
CA ARG A 196 -5.19 -8.08 21.23
C ARG A 196 -4.27 -7.22 20.38
N ARG A 197 -4.19 -7.49 19.06
CA ARG A 197 -3.43 -6.62 18.13
C ARG A 197 -4.04 -5.23 18.02
N GLN A 198 -5.36 -5.09 17.95
CA GLN A 198 -6.05 -3.79 17.94
C GLN A 198 -5.79 -3.00 19.23
N ARG A 199 -5.82 -3.67 20.38
CA ARG A 199 -5.49 -3.08 21.68
C ARG A 199 -4.04 -2.62 21.73
N GLU A 200 -3.09 -3.45 21.28
CA GLU A 200 -1.67 -3.08 21.24
C GLU A 200 -1.43 -1.88 20.30
N GLN A 201 -2.12 -1.82 19.16
CA GLN A 201 -2.08 -0.67 18.27
C GLN A 201 -2.67 0.59 18.92
N ALA A 202 -3.77 0.46 19.67
CA ALA A 202 -4.37 1.56 20.41
C ALA A 202 -3.47 2.05 21.55
N ILE A 203 -2.72 1.15 22.23
CA ILE A 203 -1.80 1.51 23.31
C ILE A 203 -0.49 2.10 22.75
N GLY A 204 0.05 1.52 21.67
CA GLY A 204 1.30 1.94 21.05
C GLY A 204 1.21 3.27 20.27
N SER A 205 0.01 3.71 19.88
CA SER A 205 -0.21 5.00 19.23
C SER A 205 -0.27 6.19 20.20
N LEU A 206 -0.45 5.93 21.51
CA LEU A 206 -0.65 6.97 22.51
C LEU A 206 0.65 7.21 23.30
N ARG A 207 1.48 8.11 22.76
CA ARG A 207 2.68 8.61 23.46
C ARG A 207 2.24 9.33 24.75
N ARG A 208 2.93 9.06 25.86
CA ARG A 208 2.77 9.77 27.16
C ARG A 208 3.18 11.25 27.13
N GLU A 209 3.45 11.79 25.95
CA GLU A 209 3.95 13.14 25.72
C GLU A 209 2.93 13.85 24.82
N THR A 210 2.48 15.01 25.26
CA THR A 210 1.73 15.98 24.46
C THR A 210 2.51 17.28 24.41
N LYS A 211 2.19 18.13 23.44
CA LYS A 211 2.73 19.49 23.35
C LYS A 211 1.62 20.50 23.60
N THR A 212 2.01 21.64 24.12
CA THR A 212 1.17 22.84 24.26
C THR A 212 1.87 23.99 23.55
N VAL A 213 1.16 24.68 22.66
CA VAL A 213 1.66 25.92 22.05
C VAL A 213 1.02 27.10 22.76
N GLU A 214 1.84 27.97 23.35
CA GLU A 214 1.39 29.19 24.01
C GLU A 214 1.69 30.41 23.13
N VAL A 215 0.64 31.14 22.76
CA VAL A 215 0.73 32.33 21.90
C VAL A 215 0.49 33.56 22.74
N SER A 216 1.49 34.45 22.81
CA SER A 216 1.38 35.72 23.52
C SER A 216 0.82 36.80 22.59
N LEU A 217 -0.26 37.43 23.02
CA LEU A 217 -1.00 38.45 22.25
C LEU A 217 -1.11 39.73 23.06
N ASP A 218 -1.01 40.87 22.38
CA ASP A 218 -1.41 42.16 22.91
C ASP A 218 -2.54 42.75 22.07
N VAL A 219 -3.69 42.96 22.70
CA VAL A 219 -4.93 43.40 22.03
C VAL A 219 -5.15 44.87 22.33
N THR A 220 -5.15 45.71 21.29
CA THR A 220 -5.36 47.16 21.44
C THR A 220 -6.82 47.56 21.25
N ARG A 221 -7.60 46.75 20.52
CA ARG A 221 -9.03 46.99 20.28
C ARG A 221 -9.83 45.71 20.45
N ALA A 222 -10.94 45.80 21.19
CA ALA A 222 -11.87 44.68 21.34
C ALA A 222 -12.39 44.19 19.99
N GLY A 223 -12.57 42.89 19.84
CA GLY A 223 -13.11 42.31 18.62
C GLY A 223 -13.07 40.78 18.62
N ASN A 224 -13.61 40.23 17.54
CA ASN A 224 -13.51 38.80 17.26
C ASN A 224 -12.19 38.52 16.54
N LEU A 225 -11.57 37.41 16.91
CA LEU A 225 -10.30 36.95 16.39
C LEU A 225 -10.38 35.45 16.10
N THR A 226 -10.00 35.07 14.90
CA THR A 226 -9.68 33.69 14.55
C THR A 226 -8.16 33.55 14.55
N LEU A 227 -7.63 32.67 15.39
CA LEU A 227 -6.23 32.28 15.40
C LEU A 227 -6.08 30.94 14.69
N ASP A 228 -5.21 30.92 13.68
CA ASP A 228 -4.81 29.73 12.94
C ASP A 228 -3.41 29.31 13.37
N LEU A 229 -3.30 28.08 13.88
CA LEU A 229 -2.05 27.43 14.25
C LEU A 229 -1.71 26.40 13.16
N ASN A 230 -0.61 26.63 12.45
CA ASN A 230 -0.06 25.73 11.44
C ASN A 230 1.07 24.90 12.03
N CYS A 231 0.98 23.59 11.89
CA CYS A 231 1.97 22.64 12.42
C CYS A 231 2.29 21.58 11.36
N ILE A 232 3.57 21.20 11.24
CA ILE A 232 3.99 20.04 10.46
C ILE A 232 3.99 18.80 11.37
N LEU A 233 3.31 17.77 10.91
CA LEU A 233 3.22 16.45 11.53
C LEU A 233 3.88 15.41 10.61
N PRO A 234 4.93 14.71 11.07
CA PRO A 234 5.42 13.51 10.40
C PRO A 234 4.40 12.38 10.56
N GLN A 235 4.65 11.24 9.88
CA GLN A 235 3.77 10.06 9.92
C GLN A 235 2.39 10.27 9.29
N ALA A 236 2.28 11.24 8.39
CA ALA A 236 1.20 11.35 7.43
C ALA A 236 1.81 11.37 6.03
N GLY A 237 1.10 10.91 5.02
CA GLY A 237 1.59 10.93 3.65
C GLY A 237 0.49 10.59 2.67
N TRP A 238 0.73 10.86 1.39
CA TRP A 238 -0.16 10.38 0.33
C TRP A 238 0.64 9.84 -0.85
N GLU A 239 0.03 8.90 -1.56
CA GLU A 239 0.57 8.36 -2.81
C GLU A 239 -0.49 8.33 -3.91
N PRO A 240 -0.09 8.53 -5.18
CA PRO A 240 -1.00 8.45 -6.31
C PRO A 240 -1.32 6.98 -6.66
N SER A 241 -2.58 6.71 -6.97
CA SER A 241 -3.06 5.43 -7.47
C SER A 241 -4.04 5.68 -8.62
N TYR A 242 -3.98 4.87 -9.65
CA TYR A 242 -4.78 5.04 -10.86
C TYR A 242 -5.62 3.79 -11.12
N ASP A 243 -6.87 3.99 -11.51
CA ASP A 243 -7.68 2.95 -12.15
C ASP A 243 -7.87 3.39 -13.61
N VAL A 244 -7.49 2.55 -14.58
CA VAL A 244 -7.64 2.83 -16.01
C VAL A 244 -8.53 1.78 -16.63
N ARG A 245 -9.64 2.22 -17.22
CA ARG A 245 -10.64 1.35 -17.85
C ARG A 245 -10.72 1.60 -19.34
N LEU A 246 -10.54 0.56 -20.15
CA LEU A 246 -10.73 0.64 -21.60
C LEU A 246 -12.21 0.89 -21.92
N ALA A 247 -12.49 1.91 -22.73
CA ALA A 247 -13.84 2.18 -23.23
C ALA A 247 -14.27 1.10 -24.23
N ALA A 248 -15.57 0.86 -24.32
CA ALA A 248 -16.14 -0.17 -25.21
C ALA A 248 -15.86 0.07 -26.70
N ASP A 249 -15.55 1.32 -27.09
CA ASP A 249 -15.20 1.68 -28.47
C ASP A 249 -13.74 1.40 -28.83
N GLY A 250 -12.88 1.06 -27.86
CA GLY A 250 -11.45 0.81 -28.04
C GLY A 250 -10.64 2.03 -28.43
N LYS A 251 -11.18 3.26 -28.31
CA LYS A 251 -10.54 4.51 -28.75
C LYS A 251 -10.14 5.43 -27.60
N SER A 252 -10.67 5.17 -26.41
CA SER A 252 -10.36 5.94 -25.22
C SER A 252 -10.25 5.03 -23.99
N ALA A 253 -9.60 5.54 -22.95
CA ALA A 253 -9.65 4.94 -21.62
C ALA A 253 -10.05 5.99 -20.59
N GLU A 254 -10.92 5.61 -19.68
CA GLU A 254 -11.23 6.40 -18.49
C GLU A 254 -10.12 6.17 -17.47
N LEU A 255 -9.42 7.24 -17.11
CA LEU A 255 -8.44 7.27 -16.04
C LEU A 255 -9.08 7.91 -14.81
N THR A 256 -9.22 7.14 -13.73
CA THR A 256 -9.57 7.64 -12.40
C THR A 256 -8.28 7.80 -11.59
N PHE A 257 -7.90 9.04 -11.31
CA PHE A 257 -6.79 9.37 -10.42
C PHE A 257 -7.27 9.46 -8.98
N ARG A 258 -6.74 8.58 -8.12
CA ARG A 258 -6.96 8.56 -6.68
C ARG A 258 -5.70 8.97 -5.93
N ALA A 259 -5.89 9.60 -4.79
CA ALA A 259 -4.85 9.77 -3.78
C ALA A 259 -5.16 8.86 -2.59
N LEU A 260 -4.19 8.05 -2.20
CA LEU A 260 -4.26 7.22 -1.02
C LEU A 260 -3.58 7.96 0.13
N VAL A 261 -4.38 8.54 1.02
CA VAL A 261 -3.89 9.29 2.18
C VAL A 261 -3.77 8.33 3.36
N ARG A 262 -2.59 8.30 4.01
CA ARG A 262 -2.34 7.50 5.20
C ARG A 262 -1.84 8.42 6.30
N GLN A 263 -2.37 8.28 7.51
CA GLN A 263 -1.88 9.08 8.63
C GLN A 263 -1.86 8.28 9.94
N GLN A 264 -0.86 8.55 10.77
CA GLN A 264 -0.74 8.06 12.15
C GLN A 264 -0.22 9.17 13.06
N THR A 265 -0.80 10.37 12.93
CA THR A 265 -0.35 11.58 13.62
C THR A 265 -0.78 11.64 15.10
N GLY A 266 -1.72 10.79 15.51
CA GLY A 266 -2.32 10.80 16.85
C GLY A 266 -3.57 11.68 16.98
N GLU A 267 -3.95 12.42 15.93
CA GLU A 267 -5.20 13.19 15.86
C GLU A 267 -6.04 12.68 14.69
N ASP A 268 -7.35 12.49 14.91
CA ASP A 268 -8.29 12.24 13.82
C ASP A 268 -8.60 13.55 13.09
N TRP A 269 -8.64 13.51 11.76
CA TRP A 269 -9.08 14.65 10.95
C TRP A 269 -10.57 14.47 10.64
N GLN A 270 -11.42 15.36 11.15
CA GLN A 270 -12.87 15.29 10.97
C GLN A 270 -13.39 16.54 10.29
N GLY A 271 -14.05 16.37 9.15
CA GLY A 271 -14.65 17.44 8.37
C GLY A 271 -13.64 18.48 7.88
N VAL A 272 -12.43 18.05 7.51
CA VAL A 272 -11.34 18.97 7.15
C VAL A 272 -11.30 19.27 5.65
N ASP A 273 -10.90 20.49 5.31
CA ASP A 273 -10.53 20.84 3.94
C ASP A 273 -9.18 20.19 3.59
N LEU A 274 -9.19 19.24 2.66
CA LEU A 274 -8.00 18.48 2.29
C LEU A 274 -7.36 19.04 1.01
N SER A 275 -6.07 19.36 1.11
CA SER A 275 -5.21 19.68 -0.03
C SER A 275 -4.09 18.64 -0.13
N LEU A 276 -3.79 18.19 -1.35
CA LEU A 276 -2.70 17.25 -1.62
C LEU A 276 -1.60 17.97 -2.39
N SER A 277 -0.42 18.03 -1.80
CA SER A 277 0.72 18.68 -2.41
C SER A 277 1.78 17.67 -2.82
N THR A 278 2.36 17.89 -4.00
CA THR A 278 3.52 17.14 -4.50
C THR A 278 4.86 17.74 -4.05
N SER A 279 4.83 18.91 -3.39
CA SER A 279 6.04 19.53 -2.85
C SER A 279 6.68 18.64 -1.79
N ARG A 280 8.01 18.78 -1.61
CA ARG A 280 8.72 18.22 -0.46
C ARG A 280 9.33 19.38 0.34
N PRO A 281 8.59 19.96 1.31
CA PRO A 281 9.02 21.17 2.04
C PRO A 281 10.37 21.03 2.75
N ALA A 282 10.82 19.80 3.04
CA ALA A 282 12.05 19.51 3.77
C ALA A 282 13.23 19.04 2.89
N VAL A 283 13.13 19.08 1.55
CA VAL A 283 14.33 18.98 0.71
C VAL A 283 15.08 20.29 0.89
N GLY A 284 16.02 20.30 1.84
CA GLY A 284 16.76 21.49 2.23
C GLY A 284 17.31 22.24 1.01
N GLY A 285 17.29 23.58 1.08
CA GLY A 285 17.75 24.44 -0.01
C GLY A 285 19.26 24.42 -0.26
N THR A 286 20.00 23.53 0.41
CA THR A 286 21.44 23.36 0.21
C THR A 286 21.65 22.17 -0.73
N PRO A 287 22.11 22.41 -1.98
CA PRO A 287 22.43 21.32 -2.88
C PRO A 287 23.56 20.46 -2.29
N PRO A 288 23.58 19.14 -2.54
CA PRO A 288 24.73 18.32 -2.16
C PRO A 288 25.98 18.81 -2.89
N GLU A 289 27.10 18.92 -2.17
CA GLU A 289 28.37 19.26 -2.77
C GLU A 289 28.91 18.08 -3.59
N LEU A 290 29.33 18.33 -4.82
CA LEU A 290 30.00 17.35 -5.66
C LEU A 290 31.40 17.06 -5.09
N TYR A 291 31.57 15.88 -4.51
CA TYR A 291 32.90 15.38 -4.17
C TYR A 291 33.65 14.98 -5.45
N PRO A 292 34.94 15.30 -5.59
CA PRO A 292 35.72 14.91 -6.75
C PRO A 292 35.73 13.38 -6.90
N TRP A 293 35.30 12.91 -8.07
CA TRP A 293 35.35 11.50 -8.43
C TRP A 293 36.80 11.07 -8.62
N ARG A 294 37.41 10.49 -7.57
CA ARG A 294 38.76 9.96 -7.62
C ARG A 294 38.73 8.50 -8.07
N VAL A 295 39.24 8.24 -9.27
CA VAL A 295 39.55 6.89 -9.74
C VAL A 295 40.91 6.50 -9.16
N ALA A 296 40.94 5.45 -8.33
CA ALA A 296 42.17 4.90 -7.77
C ALA A 296 42.24 3.41 -8.10
N PHE A 297 43.45 2.89 -8.33
CA PHE A 297 43.67 1.46 -8.47
C PHE A 297 43.25 0.75 -7.17
N TYR A 298 42.47 -0.32 -7.31
CA TYR A 298 42.13 -1.20 -6.19
C TYR A 298 43.42 -1.69 -5.53
N ARG A 299 43.66 -1.24 -4.29
CA ARG A 299 44.69 -1.80 -3.42
C ARG A 299 43.97 -2.72 -2.44
N PRO A 300 44.15 -4.06 -2.53
CA PRO A 300 43.54 -4.95 -1.55
C PRO A 300 44.02 -4.54 -0.16
N PRO A 301 43.11 -4.38 0.82
CA PRO A 301 43.49 -4.06 2.18
C PRO A 301 44.42 -5.15 2.72
N PRO A 302 45.46 -4.80 3.51
CA PRO A 302 46.31 -5.81 4.15
C PRO A 302 45.45 -6.72 5.01
N VAL A 303 45.60 -8.01 4.80
CA VAL A 303 44.83 -9.05 5.47
C VAL A 303 45.15 -8.99 6.96
N GLN A 304 44.23 -8.48 7.77
CA GLN A 304 44.27 -8.69 9.21
C GLN A 304 43.76 -10.11 9.47
N MET A 305 44.67 -11.03 9.76
CA MET A 305 44.29 -12.34 10.30
C MET A 305 43.67 -12.13 11.69
N SER A 306 42.34 -12.14 11.76
CA SER A 306 41.65 -12.37 13.03
C SER A 306 41.72 -13.86 13.34
N GLU A 307 42.34 -14.25 14.46
CA GLU A 307 42.23 -15.60 15.02
C GLU A 307 40.74 -15.91 15.27
N MET A 308 40.16 -16.77 14.43
CA MET A 308 38.81 -17.29 14.62
C MET A 308 38.87 -18.44 15.61
N ALA A 309 38.45 -18.17 16.86
CA ALA A 309 38.01 -19.20 17.78
C ALA A 309 36.70 -19.83 17.27
N ALA A 310 36.70 -21.15 17.18
CA ALA A 310 35.58 -21.95 16.68
C ALA A 310 34.43 -22.05 17.69
N ALA A 311 33.19 -21.90 17.21
CA ALA A 311 31.99 -22.46 17.83
C ALA A 311 30.83 -22.54 16.80
N PRO A 312 29.87 -23.47 16.97
CA PRO A 312 29.41 -24.32 15.87
C PRO A 312 28.11 -23.89 15.17
N MET A 313 27.99 -24.34 13.91
CA MET A 313 26.82 -24.25 13.05
C MET A 313 25.73 -25.25 13.49
N SER A 314 24.51 -24.76 13.71
CA SER A 314 23.29 -25.59 13.67
C SER A 314 22.39 -25.16 12.52
N ALA A 315 21.97 -26.16 11.75
CA ALA A 315 21.29 -26.07 10.46
C ALA A 315 19.93 -25.36 10.51
N TYR A 316 19.64 -24.56 9.48
CA TYR A 316 18.27 -24.27 9.06
C TYR A 316 18.11 -24.56 7.56
N LYS A 317 17.20 -25.50 7.27
CA LYS A 317 16.80 -25.96 5.94
C LYS A 317 15.84 -24.95 5.28
N LYS A 318 15.92 -24.88 3.95
CA LYS A 318 14.96 -24.27 3.03
C LYS A 318 13.60 -25.00 3.04
N SER A 319 12.52 -24.24 2.87
CA SER A 319 11.33 -24.61 2.08
C SER A 319 10.69 -23.30 1.58
N ALA A 320 10.59 -23.08 0.27
CA ALA A 320 9.57 -23.54 -0.67
C ALA A 320 8.36 -22.59 -0.74
N ARG A 321 8.32 -21.90 -1.89
CA ARG A 321 7.28 -21.03 -2.41
C ARG A 321 6.05 -21.88 -2.75
N ALA A 322 4.87 -21.45 -2.31
CA ALA A 322 3.60 -22.05 -2.71
C ALA A 322 2.71 -21.00 -3.37
N SER A 323 2.14 -21.41 -4.50
CA SER A 323 1.22 -20.71 -5.38
C SER A 323 -0.16 -20.56 -4.73
N PHE A 324 -0.85 -19.45 -5.02
CA PHE A 324 -2.28 -19.30 -4.75
C PHE A 324 -3.08 -19.63 -6.02
N ARG A 325 -4.12 -20.44 -5.87
CA ARG A 325 -5.18 -20.70 -6.84
C ARG A 325 -6.42 -19.91 -6.40
N ASP A 326 -7.05 -19.25 -7.37
CA ASP A 326 -8.38 -18.67 -7.28
C ASP A 326 -9.45 -19.74 -7.53
N ASP A 327 -10.57 -19.62 -6.82
CA ASP A 327 -11.89 -20.05 -7.29
C ASP A 327 -12.78 -18.80 -7.22
N VAL A 328 -13.34 -18.38 -8.37
CA VAL A 328 -14.27 -17.25 -8.51
C VAL A 328 -15.64 -17.81 -8.88
N GLU A 329 -16.67 -17.42 -8.12
CA GLU A 329 -18.06 -17.69 -8.43
C GLU A 329 -18.70 -16.40 -8.96
N GLU A 330 -19.23 -16.45 -10.19
CA GLU A 330 -19.92 -15.34 -10.87
C GLU A 330 -21.38 -15.23 -10.40
N LEU A 331 -21.81 -13.99 -10.13
CA LEU A 331 -23.22 -13.60 -10.08
C LEU A 331 -23.44 -12.39 -11.00
N PRO A 332 -24.60 -12.28 -11.67
CA PRO A 332 -24.83 -11.31 -12.74
C PRO A 332 -25.04 -9.89 -12.21
N ALA A 333 -24.54 -8.91 -12.97
CA ALA A 333 -24.66 -7.48 -12.70
C ALA A 333 -25.88 -6.88 -13.40
N ASP A 334 -26.81 -6.32 -12.62
CA ASP A 334 -27.75 -5.31 -13.12
C ASP A 334 -27.00 -4.01 -13.43
N VAL A 335 -27.36 -3.38 -14.55
CA VAL A 335 -26.74 -2.14 -15.05
C VAL A 335 -27.10 -0.98 -14.11
N ALA A 336 -26.14 -0.57 -13.28
CA ALA A 336 -26.23 0.61 -12.44
C ALA A 336 -25.87 1.88 -13.22
N ILE A 337 -26.68 2.92 -13.07
CA ILE A 337 -26.35 4.28 -13.53
C ILE A 337 -25.28 4.83 -12.57
N PRO A 338 -24.08 5.21 -13.03
CA PRO A 338 -22.99 5.61 -12.14
C PRO A 338 -23.31 6.93 -11.43
N ALA A 339 -23.07 6.96 -10.13
CA ALA A 339 -23.10 8.18 -9.34
C ALA A 339 -21.92 9.08 -9.75
N ALA A 340 -22.17 10.38 -9.92
CA ALA A 340 -21.12 11.35 -10.22
C ALA A 340 -20.20 11.57 -9.01
N TYR A 341 -18.89 11.51 -9.23
CA TYR A 341 -17.88 11.79 -8.21
C TYR A 341 -17.45 13.26 -8.25
N ALA A 342 -17.15 13.83 -7.08
CA ALA A 342 -16.56 15.18 -6.99
C ALA A 342 -15.05 15.11 -7.23
N THR A 343 -14.50 15.98 -8.09
CA THR A 343 -13.08 16.05 -8.46
C THR A 343 -12.39 17.30 -7.90
N ALA A 344 -11.07 17.25 -7.73
CA ALA A 344 -10.26 18.30 -7.15
C ALA A 344 -10.10 19.53 -8.05
N LYS A 345 -9.93 20.70 -7.43
CA LYS A 345 -9.45 21.91 -8.13
C LYS A 345 -7.93 21.97 -8.04
N MET A 346 -7.28 22.30 -9.15
CA MET A 346 -5.81 22.34 -9.22
C MET A 346 -5.29 23.79 -9.14
N SER A 347 -4.18 23.98 -8.43
CA SER A 347 -3.34 25.18 -8.53
C SER A 347 -1.88 24.80 -8.76
N GLU A 348 -1.24 25.45 -9.74
CA GLU A 348 0.17 25.25 -10.05
C GLU A 348 1.01 26.30 -9.30
N GLU A 349 1.93 25.84 -8.46
CA GLU A 349 2.96 26.68 -7.83
C GLU A 349 4.33 26.36 -8.48
N GLN A 350 5.28 27.30 -8.45
CA GLN A 350 6.50 27.34 -9.30
C GLN A 350 7.32 26.03 -9.42
N THR A 351 7.17 25.05 -8.51
CA THR A 351 7.84 23.73 -8.56
C THR A 351 6.97 22.56 -8.09
N SER A 352 5.67 22.74 -7.87
CA SER A 352 4.78 21.72 -7.30
C SER A 352 3.32 21.92 -7.67
N VAL A 353 2.61 20.80 -7.81
CA VAL A 353 1.16 20.77 -8.03
C VAL A 353 0.45 20.56 -6.70
N SER A 354 -0.60 21.35 -6.46
CA SER A 354 -1.52 21.21 -5.34
C SER A 354 -2.92 20.85 -5.84
N PHE A 355 -3.53 19.82 -5.25
CA PHE A 355 -4.89 19.36 -5.55
C PHE A 355 -5.81 19.62 -4.35
N LEU A 356 -6.75 20.54 -4.50
CA LEU A 356 -7.77 20.84 -3.50
C LEU A 356 -8.96 19.89 -3.67
N ILE A 357 -9.18 18.99 -2.70
CA ILE A 357 -10.33 18.10 -2.70
C ILE A 357 -11.60 18.93 -2.45
N PRO A 358 -12.64 18.81 -3.29
CA PRO A 358 -13.76 19.76 -3.34
C PRO A 358 -14.77 19.57 -2.19
N ARG A 359 -14.51 18.61 -1.29
CA ARG A 359 -15.38 18.25 -0.16
C ARG A 359 -14.52 18.05 1.07
N THR A 360 -15.12 18.31 2.23
CA THR A 360 -14.52 17.95 3.51
C THR A 360 -14.38 16.43 3.63
N VAL A 361 -13.34 15.98 4.29
CA VAL A 361 -13.04 14.54 4.48
C VAL A 361 -12.78 14.21 5.94
N ASP A 362 -13.08 12.97 6.30
CA ASP A 362 -12.74 12.36 7.58
C ASP A 362 -11.61 11.35 7.35
N ILE A 363 -10.48 11.51 8.07
CA ILE A 363 -9.33 10.62 7.99
C ILE A 363 -8.86 10.28 9.42
N PRO A 364 -9.14 9.06 9.91
CA PRO A 364 -8.76 8.65 11.26
C PRO A 364 -7.26 8.42 11.41
N SER A 365 -6.78 8.43 12.65
CA SER A 365 -5.39 8.13 13.00
C SER A 365 -5.10 6.67 13.23
N ASP A 366 -5.44 5.85 12.24
CA ASP A 366 -5.34 4.39 12.27
C ASP A 366 -4.17 3.82 11.47
N GLY A 367 -3.48 4.64 10.68
CA GLY A 367 -2.40 4.19 9.80
C GLY A 367 -2.89 3.33 8.63
N THR A 368 -4.17 3.37 8.27
CA THR A 368 -4.71 2.74 7.06
C THR A 368 -4.76 3.73 5.89
N GLN A 369 -4.93 3.23 4.67
CA GLN A 369 -5.02 4.05 3.46
C GLN A 369 -6.46 4.47 3.21
N HIS A 370 -6.70 5.77 3.15
CA HIS A 370 -7.99 6.39 2.86
C HIS A 370 -7.96 7.02 1.47
N GLY A 371 -8.77 6.48 0.56
CA GLY A 371 -8.77 6.88 -0.85
C GLY A 371 -9.67 8.09 -1.13
N CYS A 372 -9.13 9.10 -1.82
CA CYS A 372 -9.88 10.24 -2.34
C CYS A 372 -9.76 10.29 -3.87
N ILE A 373 -10.84 10.59 -4.59
CA ILE A 373 -10.78 10.83 -6.03
C ILE A 373 -10.25 12.25 -6.26
N VAL A 374 -9.17 12.34 -7.03
CA VAL A 374 -8.55 13.61 -7.41
C VAL A 374 -9.12 14.07 -8.75
N ALA A 375 -9.14 13.19 -9.76
CA ALA A 375 -9.64 13.51 -11.09
C ALA A 375 -10.16 12.27 -11.81
N ILE A 376 -11.04 12.49 -12.78
CA ILE A 376 -11.49 11.47 -13.73
C ILE A 376 -11.33 12.09 -15.12
N GLU A 377 -10.58 11.41 -15.99
CA GLU A 377 -10.20 11.91 -17.32
C GLU A 377 -10.52 10.84 -18.37
N SER A 378 -11.05 11.27 -19.52
CA SER A 378 -11.16 10.39 -20.69
C SER A 378 -9.97 10.67 -21.61
N LEU A 379 -9.06 9.71 -21.70
CA LEU A 379 -7.81 9.84 -22.43
C LEU A 379 -7.90 9.11 -23.78
N PRO A 380 -7.50 9.75 -24.89
CA PRO A 380 -7.46 9.09 -26.19
C PRO A 380 -6.32 8.06 -26.20
N LEU A 381 -6.56 6.94 -26.88
CA LEU A 381 -5.57 5.88 -27.06
C LEU A 381 -5.65 5.24 -28.44
N THR A 382 -4.57 4.54 -28.79
CA THR A 382 -4.54 3.61 -29.92
C THR A 382 -4.18 2.22 -29.42
N LEU A 383 -4.95 1.21 -29.84
CA LEU A 383 -4.70 -0.19 -29.52
C LEU A 383 -3.84 -0.87 -30.60
N GLU A 384 -2.92 -1.70 -30.15
CA GLU A 384 -2.06 -2.55 -30.96
C GLU A 384 -2.05 -3.97 -30.39
N PHE A 385 -2.09 -4.98 -31.26
CA PHE A 385 -1.94 -6.38 -30.86
C PHE A 385 -0.46 -6.72 -30.87
N LEU A 386 0.13 -6.98 -29.70
CA LEU A 386 1.55 -7.29 -29.56
C LEU A 386 1.75 -8.75 -29.15
N SER A 387 2.63 -9.47 -29.84
CA SER A 387 3.04 -10.82 -29.46
C SER A 387 4.56 -10.97 -29.40
N ILE A 388 5.03 -11.72 -28.39
CA ILE A 388 6.45 -12.08 -28.22
C ILE A 388 6.53 -13.62 -28.04
N PRO A 389 6.27 -14.39 -29.10
CA PRO A 389 5.99 -15.83 -28.99
C PRO A 389 7.20 -16.68 -28.58
N LYS A 390 8.41 -16.11 -28.61
CA LYS A 390 9.61 -16.73 -28.02
C LYS A 390 9.51 -16.85 -26.49
N LEU A 391 8.85 -15.89 -25.83
CA LEU A 391 8.71 -15.85 -24.37
C LEU A 391 7.38 -16.46 -23.93
N VAL A 392 6.29 -16.09 -24.60
CA VAL A 392 4.94 -16.54 -24.28
C VAL A 392 4.08 -16.49 -25.55
N ALA A 393 3.40 -17.60 -25.85
CA ALA A 393 2.58 -17.76 -27.06
C ALA A 393 1.20 -17.11 -26.92
N GLU A 394 1.18 -15.84 -26.53
CA GLU A 394 -0.02 -15.03 -26.29
C GLU A 394 0.05 -13.73 -27.09
N VAL A 395 -1.11 -13.13 -27.34
CA VAL A 395 -1.24 -11.80 -27.94
C VAL A 395 -1.79 -10.85 -26.90
N TYR A 396 -1.10 -9.73 -26.68
CA TYR A 396 -1.46 -8.72 -25.69
C TYR A 396 -2.09 -7.51 -26.37
N LEU A 397 -3.14 -6.95 -25.77
CA LEU A 397 -3.66 -5.63 -26.15
C LEU A 397 -2.75 -4.56 -25.56
N LYS A 398 -1.78 -4.10 -26.34
CA LYS A 398 -0.97 -2.94 -26.02
C LYS A 398 -1.74 -1.67 -26.38
N SER A 399 -1.69 -0.67 -25.53
CA SER A 399 -2.20 0.67 -25.83
C SER A 399 -1.08 1.69 -25.81
N GLU A 400 -1.16 2.69 -26.69
CA GLU A 400 -0.43 3.94 -26.59
C GLU A 400 -1.46 5.03 -26.20
N ILE A 401 -1.34 5.57 -25.00
CA ILE A 401 -2.26 6.55 -24.42
C ILE A 401 -1.57 7.91 -24.40
N VAL A 402 -2.32 8.98 -24.72
CA VAL A 402 -1.81 10.36 -24.62
C VAL A 402 -2.38 11.02 -23.36
N ASN A 403 -1.51 11.51 -22.47
CA ASN A 403 -1.96 12.30 -21.33
C ASN A 403 -2.54 13.64 -21.81
N ARG A 404 -3.87 13.73 -21.93
CA ARG A 404 -4.60 14.96 -22.27
C ARG A 404 -5.11 15.73 -21.04
N ALA A 405 -4.85 15.22 -19.84
CA ALA A 405 -5.18 15.93 -18.62
C ALA A 405 -4.40 17.25 -18.54
N ALA A 406 -4.96 18.22 -17.82
CA ALA A 406 -4.30 19.52 -17.59
C ALA A 406 -3.08 19.42 -16.64
N PHE A 407 -2.73 18.22 -16.17
CA PHE A 407 -1.69 17.97 -15.17
C PHE A 407 -0.80 16.78 -15.55
N PRO A 408 0.44 16.75 -15.04
CA PRO A 408 1.26 15.56 -15.16
C PRO A 408 0.65 14.42 -14.32
N LEU A 409 0.57 13.23 -14.91
CA LEU A 409 0.31 12.01 -14.14
C LEU A 409 1.57 11.71 -13.34
N LEU A 410 1.40 11.46 -12.05
CA LEU A 410 2.50 11.19 -11.13
C LEU A 410 2.87 9.70 -11.19
N ALA A 411 4.11 9.38 -10.83
CA ALA A 411 4.52 7.99 -10.74
C ALA A 411 3.74 7.28 -9.64
N GLY A 412 3.12 6.14 -9.96
CA GLY A 412 2.18 5.47 -9.06
C GLY A 412 1.68 4.14 -9.60
N ARG A 413 0.97 3.38 -8.77
CA ARG A 413 0.37 2.11 -9.17
C ARG A 413 -0.82 2.36 -10.10
N VAL A 414 -0.96 1.52 -11.13
CA VAL A 414 -2.11 1.52 -12.03
C VAL A 414 -2.80 0.17 -11.97
N ASN A 415 -4.10 0.18 -11.74
CA ASN A 415 -4.99 -0.96 -11.94
C ASN A 415 -5.65 -0.82 -13.31
N ILE A 416 -5.63 -1.88 -14.10
CA ILE A 416 -6.07 -1.87 -15.49
C ILE A 416 -7.32 -2.74 -15.61
N PHE A 417 -8.35 -2.20 -16.26
CA PHE A 417 -9.64 -2.84 -16.43
C PHE A 417 -10.05 -2.86 -17.90
N THR A 418 -10.63 -3.98 -18.33
CA THR A 418 -11.23 -4.15 -19.66
C THR A 418 -12.69 -4.54 -19.47
N GLY A 419 -13.61 -3.73 -20.00
CA GLY A 419 -15.04 -3.87 -19.69
C GLY A 419 -15.30 -3.67 -18.20
N GLY A 420 -15.94 -4.64 -17.54
CA GLY A 420 -16.19 -4.66 -16.09
C GLY A 420 -15.03 -5.23 -15.26
N ASN A 421 -14.09 -5.94 -15.89
CA ASN A 421 -13.20 -6.89 -15.22
C ASN A 421 -11.80 -6.31 -14.97
N PHE A 422 -11.14 -6.79 -13.91
CA PHE A 422 -9.75 -6.46 -13.62
C PHE A 422 -8.81 -7.26 -14.52
N SER A 423 -8.03 -6.57 -15.35
CA SER A 423 -7.12 -7.18 -16.34
C SER A 423 -5.69 -7.30 -15.81
N GLY A 424 -5.31 -6.47 -14.84
CA GLY A 424 -3.98 -6.52 -14.24
C GLY A 424 -3.57 -5.24 -13.56
N SER A 425 -2.30 -5.18 -13.13
CA SER A 425 -1.73 -3.97 -12.55
C SER A 425 -0.34 -3.69 -13.10
N SER A 426 0.02 -2.42 -13.15
CA SER A 426 1.30 -1.90 -13.63
C SER A 426 1.78 -0.76 -12.73
N HIS A 427 2.92 -0.17 -13.09
CA HIS A 427 3.45 1.02 -12.45
C HIS A 427 3.66 2.12 -13.49
N LEU A 428 2.98 3.25 -13.31
CA LEU A 428 3.14 4.43 -14.14
C LEU A 428 4.40 5.17 -13.70
N LYS A 429 5.17 5.66 -14.66
CA LYS A 429 6.19 6.69 -14.41
C LYS A 429 5.51 8.06 -14.32
N LYS A 430 6.26 9.12 -14.05
CA LYS A 430 5.72 10.46 -14.25
C LYS A 430 5.49 10.68 -15.75
N VAL A 431 4.30 11.10 -16.15
CA VAL A 431 3.92 11.37 -17.54
C VAL A 431 3.46 12.82 -17.63
N ALA A 432 4.20 13.67 -18.33
CA ALA A 432 3.85 15.07 -18.52
C ALA A 432 2.54 15.23 -19.33
N ALA A 433 1.91 16.40 -19.24
CA ALA A 433 0.78 16.72 -20.12
C ALA A 433 1.25 16.70 -21.59
N GLY A 434 0.51 16.01 -22.44
CA GLY A 434 0.83 15.75 -23.85
C GLY A 434 1.79 14.58 -24.10
N GLU A 435 2.43 14.03 -23.06
CA GLU A 435 3.33 12.88 -23.20
C GLU A 435 2.53 11.58 -23.39
N LYS A 436 3.12 10.65 -24.14
CA LYS A 436 2.53 9.33 -24.40
C LYS A 436 3.05 8.30 -23.40
N PHE A 437 2.23 7.31 -23.10
CA PHE A 437 2.60 6.18 -22.25
C PHE A 437 1.84 4.92 -22.64
N ASP A 438 2.45 3.77 -22.36
CA ASP A 438 1.89 2.47 -22.72
C ASP A 438 1.22 1.79 -21.52
N LEU A 439 0.07 1.17 -21.75
CA LEU A 439 -0.57 0.21 -20.84
C LEU A 439 -0.97 -1.06 -21.60
N TYR A 440 -1.10 -2.17 -20.88
CA TYR A 440 -1.45 -3.47 -21.44
C TYR A 440 -2.78 -3.93 -20.85
N PHE A 441 -3.81 -4.10 -21.68
CA PHE A 441 -5.20 -4.36 -21.29
C PHE A 441 -5.54 -5.86 -21.19
N GLY A 442 -4.52 -6.71 -21.06
CA GLY A 442 -4.64 -8.16 -20.98
C GLY A 442 -4.33 -8.84 -22.31
N THR A 443 -4.64 -10.13 -22.38
CA THR A 443 -4.47 -10.98 -23.56
C THR A 443 -5.73 -10.95 -24.43
N ASP A 444 -5.55 -11.11 -25.73
CA ASP A 444 -6.62 -11.34 -26.70
C ASP A 444 -6.64 -12.83 -27.07
N ASP A 445 -7.77 -13.50 -26.82
CA ASP A 445 -7.96 -14.92 -27.12
C ASP A 445 -8.44 -15.19 -28.56
N GLN A 446 -8.84 -14.13 -29.28
CA GLN A 446 -9.29 -14.19 -30.67
C GLN A 446 -8.14 -14.06 -31.67
N VAL A 447 -6.90 -13.85 -31.23
CA VAL A 447 -5.71 -13.97 -32.07
C VAL A 447 -4.80 -15.03 -31.50
N THR A 448 -4.55 -16.09 -32.26
CA THR A 448 -3.62 -17.14 -31.84
C THR A 448 -2.27 -16.94 -32.50
N VAL A 449 -1.21 -17.22 -31.74
CA VAL A 449 0.17 -17.15 -32.20
C VAL A 449 0.90 -18.41 -31.78
N LYS A 450 1.69 -18.98 -32.69
CA LYS A 450 2.51 -20.16 -32.42
C LYS A 450 3.89 -19.97 -32.99
N ARG A 451 4.92 -20.18 -32.18
CA ARG A 451 6.32 -20.21 -32.63
C ARG A 451 6.86 -21.63 -32.50
N GLU A 452 7.44 -22.14 -33.58
CA GLU A 452 8.05 -23.46 -33.64
C GLU A 452 9.47 -23.36 -34.18
N GLU A 453 10.38 -24.12 -33.56
CA GLU A 453 11.71 -24.34 -34.12
C GLU A 453 11.63 -25.41 -35.22
N LEU A 454 12.14 -25.05 -36.39
CA LEU A 454 12.37 -25.95 -37.51
C LEU A 454 13.74 -26.62 -37.34
N LYS A 455 14.02 -27.67 -38.13
CA LYS A 455 15.29 -28.41 -38.02
C LYS A 455 16.50 -27.47 -38.07
N SER A 456 17.36 -27.58 -37.06
CA SER A 456 18.67 -26.92 -37.04
C SER A 456 19.70 -27.78 -37.77
N HIS A 457 20.58 -27.12 -38.54
CA HIS A 457 21.62 -27.78 -39.31
C HIS A 457 22.99 -27.21 -38.91
N LYS A 458 23.91 -28.11 -38.54
CA LYS A 458 25.32 -27.77 -38.38
C LYS A 458 26.03 -28.11 -39.68
N GLU A 459 26.68 -27.11 -40.27
CA GLU A 459 27.43 -27.26 -41.51
C GLU A 459 28.87 -26.78 -41.28
N ALA A 460 29.80 -27.37 -42.04
CA ALA A 460 31.15 -26.82 -42.13
C ALA A 460 31.07 -25.50 -42.91
N GLY A 461 31.37 -24.37 -42.25
CA GLY A 461 31.46 -23.08 -42.90
C GLY A 461 32.67 -22.98 -43.83
N LEU A 462 32.65 -21.96 -44.70
CA LEU A 462 33.77 -21.60 -45.57
C LEU A 462 34.95 -21.08 -44.73
N PHE A 463 36.19 -21.26 -45.22
CA PHE A 463 37.41 -20.67 -44.64
C PHE A 463 37.65 -20.97 -43.14
N GLY A 464 37.43 -22.21 -42.69
CA GLY A 464 37.81 -22.60 -41.33
C GLY A 464 36.84 -22.15 -40.22
N LYS A 465 35.62 -21.74 -40.56
CA LYS A 465 34.54 -21.44 -39.60
C LYS A 465 33.53 -22.58 -39.47
N ASN A 466 32.93 -22.74 -38.31
CA ASN A 466 31.70 -23.51 -38.10
C ASN A 466 30.50 -22.62 -38.45
N ARG A 467 29.45 -23.21 -39.04
CA ARG A 467 28.20 -22.52 -39.36
C ARG A 467 27.03 -23.28 -38.76
N MET A 468 26.27 -22.63 -37.88
CA MET A 468 25.02 -23.16 -37.35
C MET A 468 23.85 -22.40 -37.93
N ARG A 469 22.84 -23.14 -38.38
CA ARG A 469 21.60 -22.60 -38.91
C ARG A 469 20.43 -23.05 -38.06
N TYR A 470 19.67 -22.10 -37.55
CA TYR A 470 18.41 -22.32 -36.84
C TYR A 470 17.26 -21.82 -37.70
N GLY A 471 16.23 -22.63 -37.91
CA GLY A 471 15.03 -22.21 -38.61
C GLY A 471 13.88 -22.03 -37.63
N TYR A 472 13.03 -21.04 -37.85
CA TYR A 472 11.84 -20.79 -37.05
C TYR A 472 10.63 -20.53 -37.95
N ARG A 473 9.47 -20.96 -37.46
CA ARG A 473 8.16 -20.67 -38.04
C ARG A 473 7.28 -20.01 -36.99
N ILE A 474 6.69 -18.88 -37.34
CA ILE A 474 5.65 -18.21 -36.56
C ILE A 474 4.35 -18.25 -37.37
N GLU A 475 3.31 -18.83 -36.78
CA GLU A 475 1.96 -18.85 -37.31
C GLU A 475 1.08 -17.90 -36.49
N VAL A 476 0.35 -17.02 -37.18
CA VAL A 476 -0.59 -16.07 -36.58
C VAL A 476 -1.96 -16.28 -37.24
N GLN A 477 -3.01 -16.41 -36.44
CA GLN A 477 -4.37 -16.55 -36.95
C GLN A 477 -5.30 -15.58 -36.26
N ASN A 478 -6.11 -14.87 -37.05
CA ASN A 478 -7.08 -13.89 -36.57
C ASN A 478 -8.49 -14.47 -36.62
N PHE A 479 -9.16 -14.57 -35.47
CA PHE A 479 -10.56 -14.98 -35.33
C PHE A 479 -11.51 -13.81 -35.09
N HIS A 480 -11.01 -12.57 -35.01
CA HIS A 480 -11.85 -11.37 -35.02
C HIS A 480 -12.63 -11.27 -36.34
N LYS A 481 -13.77 -10.59 -36.29
CA LYS A 481 -14.58 -10.26 -37.47
C LYS A 481 -13.95 -9.17 -38.33
N GLU A 482 -12.94 -8.47 -37.81
CA GLU A 482 -12.25 -7.35 -38.45
C GLU A 482 -10.79 -7.71 -38.76
N SER A 483 -10.19 -7.02 -39.73
CA SER A 483 -8.77 -7.18 -40.03
C SER A 483 -7.94 -6.55 -38.91
N GLN A 484 -7.01 -7.31 -38.34
CA GLN A 484 -6.15 -6.82 -37.27
C GLN A 484 -4.72 -6.61 -37.75
N THR A 485 -4.05 -5.62 -37.15
CA THR A 485 -2.60 -5.42 -37.31
C THR A 485 -1.91 -5.99 -36.08
N ILE A 486 -1.17 -7.07 -36.27
CA ILE A 486 -0.52 -7.83 -35.20
C ILE A 486 0.99 -7.60 -35.30
N ILE A 487 1.55 -6.99 -34.27
CA ILE A 487 2.97 -6.74 -34.09
C ILE A 487 3.59 -8.00 -33.47
N VAL A 488 4.45 -8.68 -34.22
CA VAL A 488 5.16 -9.87 -33.76
C VAL A 488 6.62 -9.49 -33.52
N ASN A 489 7.10 -9.70 -32.30
CA ASN A 489 8.50 -9.49 -31.94
C ASN A 489 9.22 -10.83 -31.72
N ASP A 490 10.37 -10.97 -32.37
CA ASP A 490 11.36 -12.00 -32.07
C ASP A 490 12.74 -11.34 -31.95
N GLN A 491 13.81 -12.12 -31.94
CA GLN A 491 15.16 -11.56 -31.79
C GLN A 491 16.23 -12.41 -32.47
N LEU A 492 17.28 -11.71 -32.91
CA LEU A 492 18.59 -12.29 -33.19
C LEU A 492 19.42 -12.32 -31.89
N PRO A 493 20.20 -13.38 -31.65
CA PRO A 493 21.29 -13.33 -30.69
C PRO A 493 22.26 -12.19 -31.04
N LEU A 494 22.80 -11.53 -30.01
CA LEU A 494 23.89 -10.58 -30.21
C LEU A 494 25.23 -11.31 -30.15
N ALA A 495 26.13 -10.97 -31.06
CA ALA A 495 27.49 -11.50 -31.04
C ALA A 495 28.21 -11.01 -29.77
N GLY A 496 28.71 -11.94 -28.96
CA GLY A 496 29.46 -11.62 -27.74
C GLY A 496 30.89 -11.13 -27.99
N ASN A 497 31.41 -11.35 -29.22
CA ASN A 497 32.70 -10.87 -29.68
C ASN A 497 32.66 -10.67 -31.22
N ASP A 498 33.71 -10.06 -31.76
CA ASP A 498 33.91 -9.78 -33.18
C ASP A 498 34.21 -11.02 -34.05
N GLU A 499 34.60 -12.14 -33.45
CA GLU A 499 34.84 -13.41 -34.13
C GLU A 499 33.54 -14.20 -34.40
N ILE A 500 32.43 -13.86 -33.73
CA ILE A 500 31.11 -14.46 -33.93
C ILE A 500 30.30 -13.54 -34.84
N ALA A 501 29.86 -14.06 -35.99
CA ALA A 501 28.94 -13.36 -36.86
C ALA A 501 27.52 -13.94 -36.71
N VAL A 502 26.55 -13.09 -36.42
CA VAL A 502 25.13 -13.44 -36.39
C VAL A 502 24.42 -12.71 -37.51
N SER A 503 23.63 -13.42 -38.32
CA SER A 503 22.87 -12.83 -39.41
C SER A 503 21.50 -13.49 -39.58
N LEU A 504 20.52 -12.68 -40.00
CA LEU A 504 19.20 -13.15 -40.44
C LEU A 504 19.31 -13.81 -41.82
N ASP A 505 18.70 -14.97 -41.96
CA ASP A 505 18.70 -15.79 -43.18
C ASP A 505 17.28 -16.16 -43.60
N GLU A 506 17.03 -16.34 -44.90
CA GLU A 506 15.76 -16.83 -45.49
C GLU A 506 14.47 -16.40 -44.75
N ALA A 507 14.28 -15.09 -44.56
CA ALA A 507 13.03 -14.57 -44.01
C ALA A 507 11.94 -14.55 -45.11
N SER A 508 10.87 -15.33 -44.95
CA SER A 508 9.73 -15.36 -45.90
C SER A 508 9.05 -14.00 -46.02
N GLN A 509 9.14 -13.20 -44.96
CA GLN A 509 8.84 -11.77 -44.96
C GLN A 509 9.95 -11.06 -44.18
N LYS A 510 10.56 -10.04 -44.79
CA LYS A 510 11.54 -9.21 -44.09
C LYS A 510 10.88 -8.52 -42.88
N PRO A 511 11.55 -8.46 -41.72
CA PRO A 511 11.09 -7.65 -40.60
C PRO A 511 10.90 -6.21 -41.06
N ASP A 512 9.83 -5.57 -40.59
CA ASP A 512 9.56 -4.15 -40.81
C ASP A 512 10.62 -3.29 -40.10
N GLU A 513 11.09 -3.74 -38.94
CA GLU A 513 12.16 -3.09 -38.19
C GLU A 513 13.14 -4.14 -37.62
N ILE A 514 14.44 -3.83 -37.67
CA ILE A 514 15.51 -4.58 -36.99
C ILE A 514 16.23 -3.59 -36.08
N LYS A 515 16.20 -3.82 -34.77
CA LYS A 515 16.80 -2.92 -33.78
C LYS A 515 18.26 -3.31 -33.47
N PRO A 516 19.11 -2.36 -33.03
CA PRO A 516 20.50 -2.65 -32.67
C PRO A 516 20.68 -3.67 -31.53
N ASP A 517 19.65 -3.84 -30.70
CA ASP A 517 19.60 -4.85 -29.63
C ASP A 517 19.24 -6.26 -30.14
N GLY A 518 19.10 -6.43 -31.46
CA GLY A 518 18.78 -7.69 -32.12
C GLY A 518 17.28 -7.95 -32.27
N ALA A 519 16.39 -7.07 -31.79
CA ALA A 519 14.95 -7.30 -31.93
C ALA A 519 14.50 -7.25 -33.40
N LEU A 520 13.69 -8.23 -33.79
CA LEU A 520 13.04 -8.35 -35.09
C LEU A 520 11.55 -8.04 -34.92
N ILE A 521 11.02 -7.09 -35.67
CA ILE A 521 9.62 -6.65 -35.55
C ILE A 521 8.92 -6.81 -36.89
N TRP A 522 7.81 -7.54 -36.91
CA TRP A 522 6.90 -7.65 -38.05
C TRP A 522 5.54 -7.03 -37.71
N LYS A 523 4.99 -6.24 -38.62
CA LYS A 523 3.63 -5.66 -38.56
C LYS A 523 2.75 -6.43 -39.55
N LEU A 524 2.05 -7.43 -39.04
CA LEU A 524 1.23 -8.32 -39.85
C LEU A 524 -0.22 -7.83 -39.92
N HIS A 525 -0.65 -7.37 -41.09
CA HIS A 525 -2.07 -7.21 -41.38
C HIS A 525 -2.69 -8.60 -41.66
N VAL A 526 -3.60 -9.07 -40.79
CA VAL A 526 -4.22 -10.40 -40.88
C VAL A 526 -5.73 -10.23 -40.96
N LYS A 527 -6.33 -10.65 -42.07
CA LYS A 527 -7.77 -10.54 -42.34
C LYS A 527 -8.60 -11.47 -41.41
N PRO A 528 -9.92 -11.25 -41.30
CA PRO A 528 -10.80 -12.13 -40.55
C PRO A 528 -10.67 -13.59 -41.01
N GLY A 529 -10.43 -14.51 -40.07
CA GLY A 529 -10.24 -15.94 -40.31
C GLY A 529 -8.92 -16.32 -41.00
N GLU A 530 -8.09 -15.35 -41.39
CA GLU A 530 -6.84 -15.61 -42.10
C GLU A 530 -5.79 -16.20 -41.15
N LYS A 531 -5.06 -17.20 -41.65
CA LYS A 531 -3.85 -17.72 -41.03
C LYS A 531 -2.65 -17.27 -41.85
N ARG A 532 -1.76 -16.51 -41.23
CA ARG A 532 -0.52 -15.99 -41.83
C ARG A 532 0.69 -16.66 -41.20
N GLU A 533 1.72 -16.89 -42.01
CA GLU A 533 2.94 -17.57 -41.57
C GLU A 533 4.18 -16.74 -41.92
N ILE A 534 5.09 -16.60 -40.96
CA ILE A 534 6.45 -16.10 -41.17
C ILE A 534 7.43 -17.26 -40.91
N ARG A 535 8.35 -17.49 -41.84
CA ARG A 535 9.53 -18.33 -41.62
C ARG A 535 10.76 -17.43 -41.62
N PHE A 536 11.72 -17.70 -40.74
CA PHE A 536 13.01 -17.03 -40.77
C PHE A 536 14.11 -17.94 -40.21
N GLY A 537 15.33 -17.72 -40.68
CA GLY A 537 16.53 -18.42 -40.25
C GLY A 537 17.48 -17.51 -39.49
N ILE A 538 18.25 -18.09 -38.58
CA ILE A 538 19.37 -17.44 -37.90
C ILE A 538 20.62 -18.22 -38.25
N ILE A 539 21.60 -17.54 -38.83
CA ILE A 539 22.94 -18.08 -39.06
C ILE A 539 23.87 -17.54 -37.99
N ILE A 540 24.65 -18.45 -37.39
CA ILE A 540 25.74 -18.14 -36.48
C ILE A 540 27.02 -18.75 -37.04
N GLU A 541 28.00 -17.90 -37.35
CA GLU A 541 29.33 -18.31 -37.81
C GLU A 541 30.39 -17.99 -36.76
N TYR A 542 31.27 -18.95 -36.49
CA TYR A 542 32.33 -18.81 -35.49
C TYR A 542 33.55 -19.69 -35.83
N PRO A 543 34.74 -19.47 -35.24
CA PRO A 543 35.95 -20.25 -35.53
C PRO A 543 35.81 -21.75 -35.22
N LYS A 544 36.38 -22.63 -36.06
CA LYS A 544 36.27 -24.10 -35.90
C LYS A 544 36.90 -24.65 -34.63
N ASP A 545 37.90 -23.96 -34.09
CA ASP A 545 38.71 -24.33 -32.93
C ASP A 545 38.13 -23.86 -31.59
N ARG A 546 36.93 -23.24 -31.60
CA ARG A 546 36.28 -22.73 -30.40
C ARG A 546 34.88 -23.29 -30.21
N GLU A 547 34.49 -23.48 -28.96
CA GLU A 547 33.11 -23.79 -28.56
C GLU A 547 32.35 -22.52 -28.22
N ILE A 548 31.05 -22.52 -28.49
CA ILE A 548 30.14 -21.42 -28.16
C ILE A 548 29.16 -21.87 -27.08
N ILE A 549 28.84 -20.98 -26.16
CA ILE A 549 27.89 -21.20 -25.05
C ILE A 549 26.78 -20.14 -25.10
N GLY A 550 25.61 -20.47 -24.56
CA GLY A 550 24.49 -19.51 -24.42
C GLY A 550 23.58 -19.35 -25.64
N LEU A 551 23.52 -20.36 -26.52
CA LEU A 551 22.55 -20.44 -27.61
C LEU A 551 21.20 -21.00 -27.18
#